data_AF-A0A285NQ49-F1
#
_entry.id   AF-A0A285NQ49-F1
#
_cell.length_a   1.000
_cell.length_b   1.000
_cell.length_c   1.000
_cell.angle_alpha   90.00
_cell.angle_beta   90.00
_cell.angle_gamma   90.00
#
_symmetry.space_group_name_H-M   'P 1'
#
loop_
_entity.id
_entity.type
_entity.pdbx_description
1 polymer ?
#
loop_
_entity_poly.entity_id
_entity_poly.type
_entity_poly.pdbx_seq_one_letter_code
_entity_poly.pdbx_strand_id
1 'polypeptide(L)'
;MALFVMLTTLTDEGMKTLKHRPERIKEVDREVMERFGVKLIAQYAVMGPYDFVNILEAPDNDTIVKMAIELGSRGTIRTLTMPAIDVEQLIKDLQELNK
;
A
#
# COMPACT_ATOMS: atom_id res chain seq x y z
N MET A 1 3.38 -8.27 13.08
CA MET A 1 2.67 -7.40 12.13
C MET A 1 2.56 -8.14 10.81
N ALA A 2 1.59 -7.82 9.97
CA ALA A 2 1.37 -8.43 8.67
C ALA A 2 1.89 -7.52 7.55
N LEU A 3 2.38 -8.16 6.48
CA LEU A 3 2.92 -7.49 5.30
C LEU A 3 1.83 -7.34 4.24
N PHE A 4 1.79 -6.20 3.58
CA PHE A 4 0.85 -5.91 2.51
C PHE A 4 1.54 -5.25 1.32
N VAL A 5 1.07 -5.61 0.13
CA VAL A 5 1.39 -4.91 -1.11
C VAL A 5 0.18 -4.09 -1.53
N MET A 6 0.36 -2.78 -1.66
CA MET A 6 -0.66 -1.86 -2.16
C MET A 6 -0.19 -1.23 -3.48
N LEU A 7 -0.92 -1.56 -4.54
CA LEU A 7 -0.76 -0.97 -5.86
C LEU A 7 -1.73 0.18 -6.01
N THR A 8 -1.24 1.31 -6.52
CA THR A 8 -2.03 2.53 -6.62
C THR A 8 -2.02 3.07 -8.04
N THR A 9 -3.20 3.45 -8.53
CA THR A 9 -3.38 4.19 -9.78
C THR A 9 -3.97 5.56 -9.47
N LEU A 10 -3.38 6.61 -10.01
CA LEU A 10 -3.88 7.97 -9.88
C LEU A 10 -5.09 8.16 -10.79
N THR A 11 -6.07 8.91 -10.31
CA THR A 11 -7.13 9.44 -11.19
C THR A 11 -6.62 10.66 -11.95
N ASP A 12 -7.40 11.18 -12.89
CA ASP A 12 -7.07 12.43 -13.60
C ASP A 12 -6.78 13.59 -12.64
N GLU A 13 -7.53 13.67 -11.54
CA GLU A 13 -7.32 14.67 -10.48
C GLU A 13 -6.05 14.40 -9.68
N GLY A 14 -5.79 13.13 -9.35
CA GLY A 14 -4.55 12.72 -8.69
C GLY A 14 -3.31 13.05 -9.52
N MET A 15 -3.36 12.80 -10.82
CA MET A 15 -2.25 13.06 -11.74
C MET A 15 -1.97 14.56 -11.90
N LYS A 16 -3.03 15.39 -12.01
CA LYS A 16 -2.89 16.86 -12.02
C LYS A 16 -2.27 17.34 -10.70
N THR A 17 -2.79 16.86 -9.58
CA THR A 17 -2.29 17.22 -8.24
C THR A 17 -0.82 16.85 -8.10
N LEU A 18 -0.43 15.65 -8.51
CA LEU A 18 0.95 15.20 -8.45
C LEU A 18 1.88 16.09 -9.27
N LYS A 19 1.48 16.46 -10.49
CA LYS A 19 2.27 17.35 -11.36
C LYS A 19 2.48 18.74 -10.75
N HIS A 20 1.47 19.29 -10.09
CA HIS A 20 1.54 20.64 -9.51
C HIS A 20 2.14 20.66 -8.10
N ARG A 21 1.97 19.58 -7.33
CA ARG A 21 2.39 19.47 -5.93
C ARG A 21 2.95 18.06 -5.66
N PRO A 22 4.18 17.76 -6.11
CA PRO A 22 4.79 16.44 -5.98
C PRO A 22 4.98 16.00 -4.52
N GLU A 23 5.19 16.96 -3.61
CA GLU A 23 5.31 16.72 -2.17
C GLU A 23 4.06 16.06 -1.56
N ARG A 24 2.90 16.13 -2.25
CA ARG A 24 1.65 15.53 -1.77
C ARG A 24 1.76 14.02 -1.55
N ILE A 25 2.65 13.32 -2.27
CA ILE A 25 2.91 11.89 -2.05
C ILE A 25 3.28 11.64 -0.58
N LYS A 26 4.28 12.35 -0.07
CA LYS A 26 4.81 12.15 1.29
C LYS A 26 3.86 12.63 2.39
N GLU A 27 3.04 13.63 2.10
CA GLU A 27 2.05 14.14 3.05
C GLU A 27 0.93 13.13 3.29
N VAL A 28 0.41 12.52 2.22
CA VAL A 28 -0.64 11.49 2.31
C VAL A 28 -0.12 10.29 3.08
N ASP A 29 1.11 9.88 2.81
CA ASP A 29 1.76 8.78 3.52
C ASP A 29 1.78 9.06 5.03
N ARG A 30 2.28 10.22 5.46
CA ARG A 30 2.33 10.58 6.89
C ARG A 30 0.96 10.67 7.54
N GLU A 31 0.04 11.45 6.95
CA GLU A 31 -1.30 11.70 7.51
C GLU A 31 -2.07 10.40 7.77
N VAL A 32 -2.03 9.48 6.81
CA VAL A 32 -2.87 8.29 6.82
C VAL A 32 -2.18 7.15 7.57
N MET A 33 -0.90 6.92 7.34
CA MET A 33 -0.21 5.78 7.93
C MET A 33 -0.07 5.94 9.45
N GLU A 34 0.26 7.13 9.94
CA GLU A 34 0.34 7.40 11.38
C GLU A 34 -1.01 7.24 12.08
N ARG A 35 -2.10 7.68 11.43
CA ARG A 35 -3.47 7.58 11.97
C ARG A 35 -3.92 6.12 12.15
N PHE A 36 -3.51 5.22 11.25
CA PHE A 36 -3.89 3.81 11.29
C PHE A 36 -2.84 2.90 11.95
N GLY A 37 -1.71 3.46 12.39
CA GLY A 37 -0.59 2.66 12.91
C GLY A 37 0.01 1.73 11.84
N VAL A 38 -0.06 2.14 10.58
CA VAL A 38 0.53 1.45 9.43
C VAL A 38 1.92 2.04 9.19
N LYS A 39 2.86 1.20 8.77
CA LYS A 39 4.23 1.60 8.47
C LYS A 39 4.53 1.36 7.00
N LEU A 40 5.02 2.39 6.32
CA LEU A 40 5.57 2.24 4.96
C LEU A 40 6.98 1.67 5.03
N ILE A 41 7.16 0.48 4.48
CA ILE A 41 8.46 -0.17 4.37
C ILE A 41 9.18 0.38 3.14
N ALA A 42 8.49 0.45 2.00
CA ALA A 42 9.02 0.99 0.76
C ALA A 42 7.91 1.51 -0.15
N GLN A 43 8.24 2.51 -0.96
CA GLN A 43 7.36 3.05 -2.00
C GLN A 43 8.16 3.28 -3.27
N TYR A 44 7.59 2.90 -4.41
CA TYR A 44 8.19 3.08 -5.72
C TYR A 44 7.16 3.66 -6.68
N ALA A 45 7.54 4.69 -7.42
CA ALA A 45 6.82 5.06 -8.63
C ALA A 45 7.22 4.08 -9.74
N VAL A 46 6.25 3.57 -10.49
CA VAL A 46 6.48 2.56 -11.53
C VAL A 46 5.80 2.95 -12.84
N MET A 47 6.24 2.33 -13.94
CA MET A 47 5.64 2.50 -15.26
C MET A 47 4.91 1.22 -15.63
N GLY A 48 3.60 1.30 -15.83
CA GLY A 48 2.78 0.14 -16.15
C GLY A 48 1.31 0.37 -15.83
N PRO A 49 0.55 -0.69 -15.49
CA PRO A 49 -0.88 -0.57 -15.15
C PRO A 49 -1.15 0.18 -13.82
N TYR A 50 -0.10 0.41 -13.02
CA TYR A 50 -0.16 1.13 -11.75
C TYR A 50 0.90 2.24 -11.77
N ASP A 51 0.67 3.27 -10.95
CA ASP A 51 1.59 4.40 -10.80
C ASP A 51 2.53 4.21 -9.60
N PHE A 52 2.06 3.52 -8.55
CA PHE A 52 2.86 3.23 -7.36
C PHE A 52 2.76 1.80 -6.86
N VAL A 53 3.86 1.32 -6.29
CA VAL A 53 3.95 0.10 -5.49
C VAL A 53 4.34 0.49 -4.07
N ASN A 54 3.53 0.10 -3.09
CA ASN A 54 3.77 0.37 -1.67
C ASN A 54 3.87 -0.96 -0.92
N ILE A 55 4.91 -1.11 -0.13
CA ILE A 55 5.11 -2.23 0.79
C ILE A 55 4.82 -1.72 2.20
N LEU A 56 3.85 -2.33 2.86
CA LEU A 56 3.25 -1.82 4.08
C LEU A 56 3.28 -2.87 5.19
N GLU A 57 3.57 -2.44 6.41
CA GLU A 57 3.43 -3.22 7.63
C GLU A 57 2.19 -2.72 8.39
N ALA A 58 1.24 -3.60 8.70
CA ALA A 58 0.06 -3.23 9.47
C ALA A 58 -0.24 -4.27 10.57
N PRO A 59 -1.01 -3.92 11.61
CA PRO A 59 -1.40 -4.86 12.66
C PRO A 59 -2.18 -6.07 12.11
N ASP A 60 -3.14 -5.82 11.22
CA ASP A 60 -4.08 -6.81 10.69
C ASP A 60 -4.76 -6.34 9.38
N ASN A 61 -5.55 -7.23 8.77
CA ASN A 61 -6.30 -6.97 7.55
C ASN A 61 -7.38 -5.88 7.74
N ASP A 62 -8.01 -5.81 8.91
CA ASP A 62 -9.08 -4.84 9.18
C ASP A 62 -8.54 -3.41 9.15
N THR A 63 -7.31 -3.23 9.66
CA THR A 63 -6.60 -1.96 9.66
C THR A 63 -6.27 -1.51 8.23
N ILE A 64 -5.75 -2.42 7.38
CA ILE A 64 -5.39 -2.06 6.01
C ILE A 64 -6.62 -1.76 5.15
N VAL A 65 -7.73 -2.47 5.36
CA VAL A 65 -8.99 -2.24 4.64
C VAL A 65 -9.55 -0.85 4.94
N LYS A 66 -9.59 -0.46 6.23
CA LYS A 66 -10.04 0.89 6.62
C LYS A 66 -9.14 1.98 6.00
N MET A 67 -7.83 1.76 6.01
CA MET A 67 -6.87 2.68 5.41
C MET A 67 -7.06 2.80 3.89
N ALA A 68 -7.25 1.69 3.18
CA ALA A 68 -7.45 1.68 1.73
C ALA A 68 -8.75 2.40 1.33
N ILE A 69 -9.83 2.22 2.12
CA ILE A 69 -11.09 2.94 1.91
C ILE A 69 -10.92 4.44 2.16
N GLU A 70 -10.23 4.84 3.23
CA GLU A 70 -9.95 6.25 3.54
C GLU A 70 -9.10 6.92 2.45
N LEU A 71 -8.13 6.21 1.88
CA LEU A 71 -7.32 6.71 0.78
C LEU A 71 -8.15 6.85 -0.51
N GLY A 72 -8.94 5.83 -0.84
CA GLY A 72 -9.79 5.83 -2.03
C GLY A 72 -10.93 6.85 -1.97
N SER A 73 -11.45 7.17 -0.77
CA SER A 73 -12.54 8.14 -0.59
C SER A 73 -12.14 9.57 -0.96
N ARG A 74 -10.83 9.88 -0.95
CA ARG A 74 -10.28 11.18 -1.37
C ARG A 74 -10.39 11.41 -2.88
N GLY A 75 -10.72 10.40 -3.67
CA GLY A 75 -10.98 10.52 -5.11
C GLY A 75 -9.74 10.71 -6.00
N THR A 76 -8.57 10.94 -5.41
CA THR A 76 -7.31 11.16 -6.14
C THR A 76 -6.63 9.86 -6.55
N ILE A 77 -6.94 8.74 -5.90
CA ILE A 77 -6.31 7.45 -6.14
C ILE A 77 -7.30 6.29 -6.13
N ARG A 78 -6.92 5.20 -6.79
CA ARG A 78 -7.53 3.87 -6.70
C ARG A 78 -6.48 2.89 -6.20
N THR A 79 -6.87 2.00 -5.30
CA THR A 79 -5.95 1.06 -4.66
C THR A 79 -6.37 -0.38 -4.94
N LEU A 80 -5.37 -1.24 -5.11
CA LEU A 80 -5.49 -2.69 -5.04
C LEU A 80 -4.53 -3.14 -3.94
N THR A 81 -5.06 -3.77 -2.89
CA THR A 81 -4.29 -4.16 -1.70
C THR A 81 -4.36 -5.65 -1.50
N MET A 82 -3.21 -6.29 -1.26
CA MET A 82 -3.08 -7.73 -1.06
C MET A 82 -2.25 -8.01 0.20
N PRO A 83 -2.67 -8.96 1.05
CA PRO A 83 -1.77 -9.55 2.04
C PRO A 83 -0.59 -10.21 1.33
N ALA A 84 0.58 -10.11 1.94
CA ALA A 84 1.82 -10.71 1.47
C ALA A 84 2.45 -11.54 2.58
N ILE A 85 3.16 -12.58 2.18
CA ILE A 85 4.01 -13.40 3.05
C ILE A 85 5.41 -13.44 2.46
N ASP A 86 6.43 -13.46 3.32
CA ASP A 86 7.80 -13.63 2.89
C ASP A 86 7.98 -15.00 2.23
N VAL A 87 8.78 -15.04 1.15
CA VAL A 87 9.03 -16.27 0.41
C VAL A 87 9.70 -17.32 1.29
N GLU A 88 10.59 -16.91 2.21
CA GLU A 88 11.20 -17.84 3.18
C GLU A 88 10.18 -18.47 4.12
N GLN A 89 9.19 -17.69 4.57
CA GLN A 89 8.10 -18.20 5.40
C GLN A 89 7.25 -19.21 4.62
N LEU A 90 6.89 -18.89 3.37
CA LEU A 90 6.17 -19.81 2.50
C LEU A 90 6.93 -21.13 2.31
N ILE A 91 8.24 -21.08 2.06
CA ILE A 91 9.07 -22.28 1.90
C ILE A 91 9.02 -23.14 3.17
N LYS A 92 9.15 -22.52 4.35
CA LYS A 92 9.10 -23.22 5.63
C LYS A 92 7.74 -23.90 5.84
N ASP A 93 6.64 -23.19 5.60
CA ASP A 93 5.28 -23.73 5.78
C ASP A 93 5.05 -24.95 4.88
N LEU A 94 5.51 -24.90 3.63
CA LEU A 94 5.40 -26.03 2.70
C LEU A 94 6.28 -27.22 3.09
N GLN A 95 7.45 -27.00 3.71
CA GLN A 95 8.28 -28.08 4.24
C GLN A 95 7.63 -28.79 5.42
N GLU A 96 6.85 -28.08 6.24
CA GLU A 96 6.12 -28.66 7.37
C GLU A 96 4.95 -29.54 6.92
N LEU A 97 4.30 -29.24 5.80
CA LEU A 97 3.24 -30.07 5.22
C LEU A 97 3.72 -31.43 4.68
N ASN A 98 5.00 -31.53 4.33
CA ASN A 98 5.60 -32.74 3.77
C ASN A 98 6.25 -33.66 4.83
N LYS A 99 6.07 -33.33 6.12
CA LYS A 99 6.46 -34.17 7.27
C LYS A 99 5.28 -34.99 7.76
#